data_AF-D4YSW7-F1
#
_entry.id   AF-D4YSW7-F1
#
_cell.length_a   1.000
_cell.length_b   1.000
_cell.length_c   1.000
_cell.angle_alpha   90.00
_cell.angle_beta   90.00
_cell.angle_gamma   90.00
#
_symmetry.space_group_name_H-M   'P 1'
#
loop_
_entity.id
_entity.type
_entity.pdbx_description
1 polymer ?
#
loop_
_entity_poly.entity_id
_entity_poly.type
_entity_poly.pdbx_seq_one_letter_code
_entity_poly.pdbx_strand_id
1 'polypeptide(L)'
;MSIMMPIMTLVLSLTNVGIIMIGANLIANKTMEVGNLIAFMTYASQILFSFMQLTMLFVVIPRASASAARINAVLHTKPSIADPEKSETKTFAADAPVSLNFDKVTFKYKNAENSVFSFTKFIKNSKLTISK
;
A
#
# COMPACT_ATOMS: atom_id res chain seq x y z
N MET A 1 13.22 -5.40 -11.28
CA MET A 1 14.41 -4.56 -11.07
C MET A 1 15.58 -4.90 -12.00
N SER A 2 15.63 -6.10 -12.59
CA SER A 2 16.79 -6.58 -13.36
C SER A 2 17.07 -5.85 -14.68
N ILE A 3 16.09 -5.14 -15.26
CA ILE A 3 16.28 -4.38 -16.53
C ILE A 3 16.65 -2.90 -16.25
N MET A 4 16.31 -2.37 -15.07
CA MET A 4 16.52 -0.96 -14.75
C MET A 4 18.01 -0.61 -14.60
N MET A 5 18.78 -1.47 -13.91
CA MET A 5 20.24 -1.34 -13.79
C MET A 5 20.97 -1.36 -15.15
N PRO A 6 20.77 -2.36 -16.04
CA PRO A 6 21.49 -2.39 -17.32
C PRO A 6 21.07 -1.26 -18.26
N ILE A 7 19.80 -0.84 -18.27
CA ILE A 7 19.38 0.34 -19.05
C ILE A 7 20.11 1.60 -18.55
N MET A 8 20.21 1.76 -17.23
CA MET A 8 20.90 2.89 -16.62
C MET A 8 22.36 2.97 -17.02
N THR A 9 23.07 1.86 -16.89
CA THR A 9 24.46 1.78 -17.30
C THR A 9 24.61 2.05 -18.80
N LEU A 10 23.72 1.49 -19.63
CA LEU A 10 23.77 1.69 -21.08
C LEU A 10 23.58 3.16 -21.48
N VAL A 11 22.61 3.86 -20.89
CA VAL A 11 22.38 5.29 -21.16
C VAL A 11 23.60 6.11 -20.75
N LEU A 12 24.13 5.92 -19.53
CA LEU A 12 25.32 6.63 -19.07
C LEU A 12 26.54 6.35 -19.94
N SER A 13 26.77 5.10 -20.31
CA SER A 13 27.89 4.71 -21.19
C SER A 13 27.76 5.36 -22.57
N LEU A 14 26.56 5.35 -23.17
CA LEU A 14 26.32 5.99 -24.47
C LEU A 14 26.51 7.50 -24.40
N THR A 15 26.02 8.15 -23.35
CA THR A 15 26.24 9.59 -23.13
C THR A 15 27.73 9.89 -23.01
N ASN A 16 28.47 9.13 -22.19
CA ASN A 16 29.90 9.35 -22.00
C ASN A 16 30.69 9.15 -23.30
N VAL A 17 30.40 8.10 -24.06
CA VAL A 17 31.02 7.88 -25.38
C VAL A 17 30.72 9.04 -26.33
N GLY A 18 29.48 9.51 -26.37
CA GLY A 18 29.09 10.67 -27.19
C GLY A 18 29.83 11.94 -26.79
N ILE A 19 29.93 12.22 -25.48
CA ILE A 19 30.67 13.37 -24.96
C ILE A 19 32.16 13.26 -25.32
N ILE A 20 32.77 12.08 -25.17
CA ILE A 20 34.19 11.87 -25.49
C ILE A 20 34.43 12.05 -26.99
N MET A 21 33.57 11.52 -27.86
CA MET A 21 33.74 11.61 -29.31
C MET A 21 33.72 13.07 -29.80
N ILE A 22 32.85 13.90 -29.23
CA ILE A 22 32.78 15.34 -29.54
C ILE A 22 33.93 16.08 -28.84
N GLY A 23 34.12 15.82 -27.55
CA GLY A 23 35.10 16.49 -26.70
C GLY A 23 36.55 16.26 -27.12
N ALA A 24 36.89 15.06 -27.60
CA ALA A 24 38.22 14.73 -28.11
C ALA A 24 38.57 15.58 -29.35
N ASN A 25 37.61 15.83 -30.25
CA ASN A 25 37.81 16.71 -31.39
C ASN A 25 38.04 18.17 -30.95
N LEU A 26 37.32 18.66 -29.94
CA LEU A 26 37.52 20.00 -29.40
C LEU A 26 38.89 20.16 -28.72
N ILE A 27 39.36 19.13 -28.01
CA ILE A 27 40.69 19.11 -27.39
C ILE A 27 41.77 19.09 -28.46
N ALA A 28 41.60 18.29 -29.52
CA ALA A 28 42.54 18.24 -30.64
C ALA A 28 42.71 19.61 -31.33
N ASN A 29 41.64 20.40 -31.41
CA ASN A 29 41.65 21.76 -31.93
C ASN A 29 42.19 22.82 -30.94
N LYS A 30 42.72 22.42 -29.77
CA LYS A 30 43.17 23.28 -28.66
C LYS A 30 42.12 24.28 -28.13
N THR A 31 40.84 24.05 -28.44
CA THR A 31 39.74 24.90 -27.99
C THR A 31 39.27 24.58 -26.58
N MET A 32 39.66 23.41 -26.04
CA MET A 32 39.20 22.96 -24.73
C MET A 32 40.29 22.17 -23.99
N GLU A 33 40.41 22.41 -22.68
CA GLU A 33 41.29 21.62 -21.81
C GLU A 33 40.63 20.30 -21.40
N VAL A 34 41.46 19.28 -21.14
CA VAL A 34 40.99 17.96 -20.69
C VAL A 34 40.21 18.05 -19.37
N GLY A 35 40.62 18.96 -18.46
CA GLY A 35 39.91 19.19 -17.19
C GLY A 35 38.46 19.64 -17.37
N ASN A 36 38.22 20.53 -18.33
CA ASN A 36 36.86 21.00 -18.66
C ASN A 36 35.99 19.87 -19.21
N LEU A 37 36.58 18.92 -19.95
CA LEU A 37 35.84 17.75 -20.44
C LEU A 37 35.39 16.84 -19.28
N ILE A 38 36.27 16.59 -18.32
CA ILE A 38 35.96 15.78 -17.13
C ILE A 38 34.87 16.45 -16.28
N ALA A 39 34.96 17.77 -16.08
CA ALA A 39 33.94 18.54 -15.38
C ALA A 39 32.58 18.44 -16.10
N PHE A 40 32.58 18.58 -17.43
CA PHE A 40 31.37 18.45 -18.24
C PHE A 40 30.75 17.05 -18.15
N MET A 41 31.55 15.98 -18.26
CA MET A 41 31.08 14.60 -18.08
C MET A 41 30.44 14.38 -16.70
N THR A 42 31.04 14.98 -15.67
CA THR A 42 30.54 14.88 -14.29
C THR A 42 29.18 15.56 -14.16
N TYR A 43 29.04 16.79 -14.69
CA TYR A 43 27.76 17.49 -14.68
C TYR A 43 26.69 16.80 -15.51
N ALA A 44 27.05 16.28 -16.69
CA ALA A 44 26.13 15.49 -17.51
C ALA A 44 25.62 14.25 -16.76
N SER A 45 26.51 13.53 -16.09
CA SER A 45 26.16 12.37 -15.27
C SER A 45 25.23 12.75 -14.11
N GLN A 46 25.53 13.85 -13.41
CA GLN A 46 24.68 14.37 -12.34
C GLN A 46 23.27 14.71 -12.84
N ILE A 47 23.16 15.41 -13.98
CA ILE A 47 21.88 15.75 -14.59
C ILE A 47 21.07 14.49 -14.92
N LEU A 48 21.71 13.48 -15.51
CA LEU A 48 21.04 12.20 -15.83
C LEU A 48 20.54 11.50 -14.56
N PHE A 49 21.34 11.45 -13.50
CA PHE A 49 20.90 10.88 -12.22
C PHE A 49 19.74 11.67 -11.59
N SER A 50 19.78 12.99 -11.63
CA SER A 50 18.69 13.83 -11.13
C SER A 50 17.40 13.60 -11.93
N PHE A 51 17.50 13.51 -13.26
CA PHE A 51 16.36 13.26 -14.13
C PHE A 51 15.74 11.86 -13.91
N MET A 52 16.59 10.87 -13.66
CA MET A 52 16.17 9.52 -13.25
C MET A 52 15.33 9.53 -11.96
N GLN A 53 15.80 10.25 -10.93
CA GLN A 53 15.07 10.39 -9.67
C GLN A 53 13.73 11.10 -9.88
N LEU A 54 13.72 12.15 -10.72
CA LEU A 54 12.49 12.85 -11.09
C LEU A 54 11.48 11.91 -11.76
N THR A 55 11.96 11.04 -12.65
CA THR A 55 11.10 10.07 -13.36
C THR A 55 10.48 9.06 -12.38
N MET A 56 11.22 8.63 -11.36
CA MET A 56 10.70 7.75 -10.31
C MET A 56 9.54 8.38 -9.52
N LEU A 57 9.49 9.71 -9.38
CA LEU A 57 8.37 10.39 -8.73
C LEU A 57 7.06 10.15 -9.48
N PHE A 58 7.07 10.13 -10.81
CA PHE A 58 5.88 9.85 -11.62
C PHE A 58 5.33 8.42 -11.40
N VAL A 59 6.17 7.49 -10.95
CA VAL A 59 5.74 6.12 -10.58
C VAL A 59 5.28 6.05 -9.13
N VAL A 60 5.94 6.75 -8.22
CA VAL A 60 5.65 6.70 -6.78
C VAL A 60 4.35 7.46 -6.45
N ILE A 61 4.12 8.63 -7.05
CA ILE A 61 2.97 9.49 -6.73
C ILE A 61 1.61 8.79 -6.96
N PRO A 62 1.33 8.16 -8.12
CA PRO A 62 0.05 7.48 -8.33
C PRO A 62 -0.16 6.30 -7.38
N ARG A 63 0.90 5.55 -7.10
CA ARG A 63 0.86 4.43 -6.14
C ARG A 63 0.56 4.94 -4.73
N ALA A 64 1.18 6.04 -4.32
CA ALA A 64 0.91 6.67 -3.04
C ALA A 64 -0.55 7.15 -2.93
N SER A 65 -1.09 7.75 -3.99
CA SER A 65 -2.49 8.18 -4.05
C SER A 65 -3.47 7.01 -3.86
N ALA A 66 -3.26 5.89 -4.57
CA ALA A 66 -4.11 4.71 -4.44
C ALA A 66 -4.06 4.10 -3.03
N SER A 67 -2.88 4.07 -2.39
CA SER A 67 -2.74 3.62 -1.00
C SER A 67 -3.43 4.56 -0.02
N ALA A 68 -3.29 5.87 -0.21
CA ALA A 68 -3.95 6.88 0.61
C ALA A 68 -5.49 6.75 0.54
N ALA A 69 -6.03 6.54 -0.66
CA ALA A 69 -7.46 6.33 -0.85
C ALA A 69 -8.00 5.11 -0.06
N ARG A 70 -7.25 4.00 -0.05
CA ARG A 70 -7.63 2.80 0.73
C ARG A 70 -7.57 3.04 2.24
N ILE A 71 -6.54 3.72 2.71
CA ILE A 71 -6.43 4.10 4.13
C ILE A 71 -7.63 4.96 4.52
N ASN A 72 -7.97 5.94 3.69
CA ASN A 72 -9.11 6.82 3.94
C ASN A 72 -10.44 6.06 3.97
N ALA A 73 -10.63 5.07 3.09
CA ALA A 73 -11.82 4.23 3.10
C ALA A 73 -12.00 3.47 4.44
N VAL A 74 -10.90 2.96 5.03
CA VAL A 74 -10.94 2.28 6.33
C VAL A 74 -11.25 3.27 7.45
N LEU A 75 -10.61 4.43 7.46
CA LEU A 75 -10.83 5.47 8.48
C LEU A 75 -12.27 6.00 8.50
N HIS A 76 -12.93 6.06 7.34
CA HIS A 76 -14.32 6.49 7.21
C HIS A 76 -15.34 5.34 7.33
N THR A 77 -14.89 4.10 7.48
CA THR A 77 -15.80 2.96 7.63
C THR A 77 -16.53 3.05 8.97
N LYS A 78 -17.86 3.20 8.91
CA LYS A 78 -18.70 3.16 10.11
C LYS A 78 -18.78 1.74 10.67
N PRO A 79 -18.74 1.56 12.01
CA PRO A 79 -18.94 0.25 12.63
C PRO A 79 -20.27 -0.36 12.20
N SER A 80 -20.25 -1.63 11.80
CA SER A 80 -21.49 -2.34 11.43
C SER A 80 -22.34 -2.73 12.64
N ILE A 81 -21.73 -2.78 13.82
CA ILE A 81 -22.40 -2.99 15.11
C ILE A 81 -22.02 -1.77 15.94
N ALA A 82 -23.00 -0.91 16.21
CA ALA A 82 -22.83 0.23 17.08
C ALA A 82 -23.27 -0.16 18.49
N ASP A 83 -22.49 0.23 19.49
CA ASP A 83 -22.94 0.13 20.87
C ASP A 83 -24.12 1.09 21.10
N PRO A 84 -25.15 0.68 21.84
CA PRO A 84 -26.26 1.58 22.19
C PRO A 84 -25.77 2.73 23.08
N GLU A 85 -26.32 3.95 22.88
CA GLU A 85 -25.98 5.16 23.65
C GLU A 85 -26.11 4.98 25.18
N LYS A 86 -26.95 4.05 25.61
CA LYS A 86 -27.08 3.58 27.00
C LYS A 86 -26.78 2.10 27.03
N SER A 87 -25.52 1.75 27.28
CA SER A 87 -25.17 0.39 27.66
C SER A 87 -25.65 0.15 29.09
N GLU A 88 -26.74 -0.60 29.25
CA GLU A 88 -27.13 -1.11 30.57
C GLU A 88 -26.13 -2.20 30.95
N THR A 89 -25.02 -1.81 31.59
CA THR A 89 -24.09 -2.74 32.21
C THR A 89 -24.82 -3.42 33.37
N LYS A 90 -25.50 -4.53 33.08
CA LYS A 90 -26.15 -5.36 34.10
C LYS A 90 -25.08 -6.19 34.78
N THR A 91 -24.82 -5.90 36.06
CA THR A 91 -24.01 -6.77 36.91
C THR A 91 -24.81 -8.04 37.19
N PHE A 92 -24.43 -9.14 36.56
CA PHE A 92 -25.04 -10.44 36.83
C PHE A 92 -24.44 -11.05 38.09
N ALA A 93 -25.27 -11.56 39.00
CA ALA A 93 -24.80 -12.37 40.12
C ALA A 93 -24.16 -13.66 39.57
N ALA A 94 -23.03 -14.09 40.15
CA ALA A 94 -22.22 -15.21 39.64
C ALA A 94 -23.01 -16.53 39.47
N ASP A 95 -24.08 -16.72 40.25
CA ASP A 95 -24.90 -17.94 40.26
C ASP A 95 -26.27 -17.76 39.59
N ALA A 96 -26.51 -16.67 38.86
CA ALA A 96 -27.78 -16.46 38.18
C ALA A 96 -27.99 -17.50 37.06
N PRO A 97 -29.19 -18.12 36.95
CA PRO A 97 -29.48 -19.04 35.86
C PRO A 97 -29.46 -18.30 34.53
N VAL A 98 -28.46 -18.59 33.69
CA VAL A 98 -28.34 -18.04 32.34
C VAL A 98 -29.20 -18.87 31.39
N SER A 99 -30.12 -18.20 30.70
CA SER A 99 -30.93 -18.79 29.63
C SER A 99 -30.56 -18.16 28.30
N LEU A 100 -30.40 -18.98 27.27
CA LEU A 100 -30.16 -18.51 25.90
C LEU A 100 -31.38 -18.87 25.06
N ASN A 101 -32.05 -17.85 24.54
CA ASN A 101 -33.24 -18.00 23.71
C ASN A 101 -32.95 -17.43 22.31
N PHE A 102 -33.08 -18.28 21.28
CA PHE A 102 -33.09 -17.86 19.90
C PHE A 102 -34.53 -17.91 19.39
N ASP A 103 -35.12 -16.75 19.13
CA ASP A 103 -36.47 -16.64 18.57
C ASP A 103 -36.36 -16.22 17.10
N LYS A 104 -36.67 -17.15 16.19
CA LYS A 104 -36.74 -16.91 14.73
C LYS A 104 -35.55 -16.13 14.14
N VAL A 105 -34.32 -16.55 14.44
CA VAL A 105 -33.10 -15.87 13.96
C VAL A 105 -32.66 -16.48 12.63
N THR A 106 -32.53 -15.63 11.61
CA THR A 106 -31.91 -15.97 10.33
C THR A 106 -30.65 -15.14 10.15
N PHE A 107 -29.52 -15.80 9.92
CA PHE A 107 -28.25 -15.12 9.70
C PHE A 107 -27.78 -15.25 8.25
N LYS A 108 -27.37 -14.12 7.70
CA LYS A 108 -26.88 -14.00 6.33
C LYS A 108 -25.72 -13.02 6.30
N TYR A 109 -24.60 -13.43 5.72
CA TYR A 109 -23.49 -12.51 5.48
C TYR A 109 -23.87 -11.46 4.44
N LYS A 110 -23.37 -10.24 4.62
CA LYS A 110 -23.51 -9.16 3.65
C LYS A 110 -22.90 -9.65 2.32
N ASN A 111 -23.73 -9.78 1.29
CA ASN A 111 -23.44 -10.32 -0.06
C ASN A 111 -23.49 -11.85 -0.25
N ALA A 112 -23.98 -12.65 0.70
CA ALA A 112 -24.31 -14.04 0.39
C ALA A 112 -25.60 -14.09 -0.45
N GLU A 113 -25.74 -15.02 -1.40
CA GLU A 113 -27.03 -15.25 -2.06
C GLU A 113 -27.97 -16.04 -1.12
N ASN A 114 -27.43 -17.05 -0.45
CA ASN A 114 -28.17 -17.95 0.44
C ASN A 114 -27.91 -17.63 1.92
N SER A 115 -28.91 -17.87 2.77
CA SER A 115 -28.77 -17.77 4.22
C SER A 115 -27.93 -18.93 4.75
N VAL A 116 -27.07 -18.67 5.75
CA VAL A 116 -26.19 -19.71 6.30
C VAL A 116 -26.94 -20.57 7.31
N PHE A 117 -27.75 -19.95 8.18
CA PHE A 117 -28.59 -20.67 9.15
C PHE A 117 -29.93 -19.94 9.37
N SER A 118 -30.97 -20.73 9.60
CA SER A 118 -32.32 -20.28 9.99
C SER A 118 -32.81 -21.13 11.16
N PHE A 119 -32.96 -20.53 12.34
CA PHE A 119 -33.49 -21.19 13.53
C PHE A 119 -34.91 -20.70 13.82
N THR A 120 -35.88 -21.61 13.94
CA THR A 120 -37.29 -21.24 14.15
C THR A 120 -37.66 -21.04 15.62
N LYS A 121 -37.15 -21.84 16.55
CA LYS A 121 -37.23 -21.60 18.01
C LYS A 121 -36.32 -22.58 18.76
N PHE A 122 -35.41 -22.08 19.60
CA PHE A 122 -34.55 -22.93 20.44
C PHE A 122 -34.32 -22.25 21.80
N ILE A 123 -34.76 -22.89 22.88
CA ILE A 123 -34.57 -22.43 24.26
C ILE A 123 -33.68 -23.44 24.96
N LYS A 124 -32.48 -23.02 25.36
CA LYS A 124 -31.55 -23.86 26.13
C LYS A 124 -31.30 -23.23 27.50
N ASN A 125 -31.73 -23.94 28.53
CA ASN A 125 -31.36 -23.66 29.92
C ASN A 125 -30.24 -24.64 30.31
N SER A 126 -29.02 -24.16 30.48
CA SER A 126 -27.94 -25.00 31.02
C SER A 126 -26.85 -24.17 31.69
N LYS A 127 -26.46 -24.60 32.89
CA LYS A 127 -25.10 -24.34 33.43
C LYS A 127 -24.10 -24.64 32.31
N LEU A 128 -23.36 -23.63 31.86
CA LEU A 128 -22.55 -23.67 30.65
C LEU A 128 -21.56 -24.85 30.65
N THR A 129 -21.64 -25.70 29.64
CA THR A 129 -20.48 -26.48 29.17
C THR A 129 -20.52 -26.43 27.65
N ILE A 130 -19.66 -25.58 27.07
CA ILE A 130 -19.41 -25.52 25.63
C ILE A 130 -18.12 -26.32 25.43
N SER A 131 -18.25 -27.53 24.90
CA SER A 131 -17.10 -28.33 24.48
C SER A 131 -16.46 -27.68 23.26
N LYS A 132 -15.13 -27.70 23.27
CA LYS A 132 -14.19 -27.09 22.31
C LYS A 132 -14.36 -27.63 20.90
#